data_AF-A0A9W7W0Y1-F1
#
_entry.id   AF-A0A9W7W0Y1-F1
#
_cell.length_a   1.000
_cell.length_b   1.000
_cell.length_c   1.000
_cell.angle_alpha   90.00
_cell.angle_beta   90.00
_cell.angle_gamma   90.00
#
_symmetry.space_group_name_H-M   'P 1'
#
loop_
_entity.id
_entity.type
_entity.pdbx_description
1 polymer ?
#
loop_
_entity_poly.entity_id
_entity_poly.type
_entity_poly.pdbx_seq_one_letter_code
_entity_poly.pdbx_strand_id
1 'polypeptide(L)'
;MRTLTRLHRHLSHSPTMSRTLPLTQIPTLTDLYAASHLSPASTTRPNATSKYNAKISLLRADITTLSTDAIVNAANESLLGGGGVDGAIHSAAGPGLLDECRTLDGCDTGDAKITAAYDLPCRKVIHAVGPVYFSAKREGVHARLLRGCYTRSLDLAVENGCRSVAFSCLSTGVYGYPSGEAAETAIGAVKGWLEGNEERAGRMERVVFCAFLGKDQRAYEELLPQFFPPAVAEQADGKVKVEESAATAGADEESEKSLEEGAGEAQVTLPVMPDVPTQEPGEEGQPDAKKVRLSDSEAQRGGGTKTAREVGKVHEAEKVSQEEKVSEAETVGEAENSKA
;
A
#
# COMPACT_ATOMS: atom_id res chain seq x y z
N MET A 1 60.68 -27.44 -18.94
CA MET A 1 59.32 -27.62 -19.50
C MET A 1 58.31 -27.63 -18.36
N ARG A 2 57.23 -26.88 -18.55
CA ARG A 2 56.35 -26.33 -17.51
C ARG A 2 55.43 -27.36 -16.83
N THR A 3 55.27 -27.14 -15.53
CA THR A 3 54.32 -27.64 -14.52
C THR A 3 52.83 -27.55 -14.90
N LEU A 4 52.00 -28.46 -14.39
CA LEU A 4 50.58 -28.20 -14.06
C LEU A 4 50.10 -29.12 -12.91
N THR A 5 50.11 -28.59 -11.69
CA THR A 5 49.41 -29.16 -10.53
C THR A 5 47.99 -28.57 -10.50
N ARG A 6 46.97 -29.42 -10.57
CA ARG A 6 45.56 -29.03 -10.59
C ARG A 6 45.08 -28.80 -9.15
N LEU A 7 44.96 -27.54 -8.74
CA LEU A 7 44.39 -27.16 -7.44
C LEU A 7 42.86 -27.05 -7.60
N HIS A 8 42.10 -27.90 -6.90
CA HIS A 8 40.66 -27.72 -6.74
C HIS A 8 40.41 -26.51 -5.83
N ARG A 9 39.82 -25.45 -6.39
CA ARG A 9 39.31 -24.31 -5.64
C ARG A 9 37.86 -24.62 -5.26
N HIS A 10 37.66 -25.13 -4.04
CA HIS A 10 36.34 -25.04 -3.40
C HIS A 10 36.05 -23.56 -3.16
N LEU A 11 35.18 -22.96 -3.98
CA LEU A 11 34.53 -21.71 -3.61
C LEU A 11 33.42 -22.04 -2.63
N SER A 12 33.73 -21.94 -1.34
CA SER A 12 32.73 -21.75 -0.29
C SER A 12 32.03 -20.42 -0.55
N HIS A 13 30.87 -20.47 -1.20
CA HIS A 13 29.94 -19.36 -1.19
C HIS A 13 29.38 -19.29 0.23
N SER A 14 29.91 -18.37 1.04
CA SER A 14 29.22 -17.94 2.25
C SER A 14 28.02 -17.13 1.77
N PRO A 15 26.77 -17.50 2.08
CA PRO A 15 25.64 -16.63 1.81
C PRO A 15 25.85 -15.38 2.66
N THR A 16 25.93 -14.22 2.03
CA THR A 16 25.71 -12.95 2.72
C THR A 16 24.34 -13.07 3.35
N MET A 17 24.28 -13.23 4.67
CA MET A 17 23.02 -13.19 5.41
C MET A 17 22.37 -11.84 5.10
N SER A 18 21.36 -11.85 4.22
CA SER A 18 20.53 -10.68 3.98
C SER A 18 19.98 -10.26 5.34
N ARG A 19 20.25 -9.02 5.73
CA ARG A 19 19.89 -8.48 7.04
C ARG A 19 18.38 -8.33 7.10
N THR A 20 17.69 -9.35 7.58
CA THR A 20 16.26 -9.32 7.85
C THR A 20 15.93 -8.24 8.88
N LEU A 21 14.87 -7.47 8.66
CA LEU A 21 14.38 -6.45 9.57
C LEU A 21 13.10 -6.96 10.29
N PRO A 22 13.17 -7.28 11.59
CA PRO A 22 12.00 -7.75 12.34
C PRO A 22 11.01 -6.61 12.63
N LEU A 23 9.73 -6.96 12.75
CA LEU A 23 8.64 -6.01 13.05
C LEU A 23 8.91 -5.12 14.28
N THR A 24 9.57 -5.67 15.31
CA THR A 24 9.90 -4.95 16.55
C THR A 24 10.90 -3.81 16.35
N GLN A 25 11.65 -3.80 15.25
CA GLN A 25 12.59 -2.74 14.89
C GLN A 25 11.97 -1.69 13.95
N ILE A 26 10.71 -1.88 13.53
CA ILE A 26 10.00 -0.92 12.68
C ILE A 26 9.23 0.06 13.58
N PRO A 27 9.60 1.36 13.62
CA PRO A 27 8.95 2.32 14.49
C PRO A 27 7.51 2.59 14.05
N THR A 28 6.63 2.80 15.02
CA THR A 28 5.25 3.26 14.81
C THR A 28 5.20 4.77 14.62
N LEU A 29 4.05 5.33 14.21
CA LEU A 29 3.88 6.78 14.20
C LEU A 29 4.07 7.38 15.58
N THR A 30 3.65 6.69 16.65
CA THR A 30 3.90 7.12 18.04
C THR A 30 5.40 7.29 18.29
N ASP A 31 6.21 6.32 17.86
CA ASP A 31 7.66 6.37 18.02
C ASP A 31 8.29 7.46 17.16
N LEU A 32 7.83 7.63 15.92
CA LEU A 32 8.33 8.64 14.99
C LEU A 32 8.03 10.07 15.47
N TYR A 33 6.86 10.30 16.08
CA TYR A 33 6.54 11.57 16.72
C TYR A 33 7.42 11.81 17.95
N ALA A 34 7.57 10.80 18.82
CA ALA A 34 8.40 10.91 20.02
C ALA A 34 9.86 11.20 19.68
N ALA A 35 10.39 10.59 18.61
CA ALA A 35 11.74 10.82 18.11
C ALA A 35 11.89 12.08 17.23
N SER A 36 10.80 12.84 17.01
CA SER A 36 10.77 14.00 16.10
C SER A 36 11.24 13.69 14.66
N HIS A 37 11.12 12.43 14.23
CA HIS A 37 11.33 12.01 12.84
C HIS A 37 10.11 12.31 11.96
N LEU A 38 8.93 12.51 12.58
CA LEU A 38 7.73 12.97 11.92
C LEU A 38 7.20 14.20 12.65
N SER A 39 6.93 15.28 11.91
CA SER A 39 6.41 16.52 12.48
C SER A 39 4.87 16.55 12.46
N PRO A 40 4.20 17.19 13.43
CA PRO A 40 2.77 17.45 13.35
C PRO A 40 2.44 18.29 12.11
N ALA A 41 1.29 18.05 11.47
CA ALA A 41 0.82 18.89 10.36
C ALA A 41 0.29 20.23 10.89
N SER A 42 0.47 21.30 10.10
CA SER A 42 -0.13 22.62 10.38
C SER A 42 -1.66 22.59 10.37
N THR A 43 -2.24 21.68 9.58
CA THR A 43 -3.69 21.48 9.46
C THR A 43 -3.99 20.00 9.45
N THR A 44 -4.97 19.57 10.25
CA THR A 44 -5.46 18.19 10.28
C THR A 44 -6.78 18.07 9.52
N ARG A 45 -7.10 16.85 9.05
CA ARG A 45 -8.41 16.56 8.47
C ARG A 45 -9.50 16.59 9.55
N PRO A 46 -10.76 16.91 9.19
CA PRO A 46 -11.88 16.92 10.15
C PRO A 46 -12.10 15.59 10.88
N ASN A 47 -11.74 14.47 10.23
CA ASN A 47 -11.87 13.12 10.78
C ASN A 47 -10.52 12.52 11.22
N ALA A 48 -9.51 13.36 11.48
CA ALA A 48 -8.20 12.90 11.93
C ALA A 48 -8.29 12.25 13.32
N THR A 49 -7.44 11.26 13.60
CA THR A 49 -7.44 10.54 14.88
C THR A 49 -6.07 9.99 15.23
N SER A 50 -5.68 10.03 16.51
CA SER A 50 -4.44 9.42 17.01
C SER A 50 -4.63 7.97 17.47
N LYS A 51 -5.87 7.45 17.51
CA LYS A 51 -6.24 6.11 18.03
C LYS A 51 -5.38 4.98 17.47
N TYR A 52 -4.96 5.11 16.21
CA TYR A 52 -4.24 4.05 15.48
C TYR A 52 -2.74 4.32 15.32
N ASN A 53 -2.16 5.35 15.94
CA ASN A 53 -0.76 5.71 15.73
C ASN A 53 0.22 4.57 16.08
N ALA A 54 -0.09 3.76 17.10
CA ALA A 54 0.70 2.58 17.48
C ALA A 54 0.55 1.39 16.51
N LYS A 55 -0.42 1.43 15.59
CA LYS A 55 -0.66 0.40 14.56
C LYS A 55 -0.12 0.80 13.18
N ILE A 56 0.26 2.06 12.97
CA ILE A 56 0.76 2.53 11.68
C ILE A 56 2.26 2.75 11.78
N SER A 57 2.99 2.34 10.76
CA SER A 57 4.42 2.60 10.60
C SER A 57 4.70 3.22 9.23
N LEU A 58 5.69 4.09 9.17
CA LEU A 58 6.31 4.55 7.93
C LEU A 58 7.78 4.12 7.95
N LEU A 59 8.23 3.49 6.87
CA LEU A 59 9.59 3.03 6.74
C LEU A 59 10.08 3.22 5.30
N ARG A 60 11.35 3.59 5.13
CA ARG A 60 12.02 3.47 3.84
C ARG A 60 13.01 2.31 3.86
N ALA A 61 12.67 1.23 3.16
CA ALA A 61 13.44 -0.02 3.16
C ALA A 61 13.17 -0.84 1.89
N ASP A 62 13.99 -1.87 1.66
CA ASP A 62 13.64 -2.95 0.75
C ASP A 62 12.61 -3.85 1.44
N ILE A 63 11.40 -3.91 0.87
CA ILE A 63 10.28 -4.66 1.43
C ILE A 63 10.56 -6.17 1.53
N THR A 64 11.46 -6.70 0.69
CA THR A 64 11.83 -8.13 0.71
C THR A 64 12.61 -8.53 1.97
N THR A 65 13.12 -7.56 2.71
CA THR A 65 13.88 -7.79 3.96
C THR A 65 13.01 -7.82 5.21
N LEU A 66 11.72 -7.46 5.12
CA LEU A 66 10.85 -7.29 6.28
C LEU A 66 10.28 -8.63 6.78
N SER A 67 10.49 -8.94 8.06
CA SER A 67 9.84 -10.07 8.72
C SER A 67 8.51 -9.65 9.34
N THR A 68 7.53 -9.40 8.47
CA THR A 68 6.10 -9.21 8.79
C THR A 68 5.31 -10.48 8.49
N ASP A 69 4.03 -10.56 8.88
CA ASP A 69 3.20 -11.69 8.49
C ASP A 69 2.92 -11.67 6.98
N ALA A 70 2.63 -10.51 6.41
CA ALA A 70 2.47 -10.35 4.97
C ALA A 70 3.21 -9.13 4.44
N ILE A 71 3.68 -9.23 3.20
CA ILE A 71 4.07 -8.08 2.37
C ILE A 71 3.11 -7.96 1.18
N VAL A 72 2.88 -6.75 0.69
CA VAL A 72 2.03 -6.48 -0.46
C VAL A 72 2.87 -6.06 -1.65
N ASN A 73 2.87 -6.92 -2.66
CA ASN A 73 3.50 -6.74 -3.95
C ASN A 73 2.64 -5.83 -4.85
N ALA A 74 3.28 -4.88 -5.53
CA ALA A 74 2.69 -4.13 -6.63
C ALA A 74 2.79 -4.94 -7.94
N ALA A 75 1.87 -5.88 -8.11
CA ALA A 75 1.86 -6.82 -9.22
C ALA A 75 1.16 -6.23 -10.47
N ASN A 76 1.24 -6.98 -11.57
CA ASN A 76 0.45 -6.77 -12.78
C ASN A 76 -0.62 -7.87 -12.92
N GLU A 77 -1.57 -7.69 -13.84
CA GLU A 77 -2.73 -8.59 -14.01
C GLU A 77 -2.38 -10.06 -14.24
N SER A 78 -1.19 -10.38 -14.76
CA SER A 78 -0.77 -11.77 -14.96
C SER A 78 -0.35 -12.48 -13.67
N LEU A 79 0.10 -11.74 -12.65
CA LEU A 79 0.78 -12.23 -11.45
C LEU A 79 2.09 -13.01 -11.70
N LEU A 80 2.63 -13.00 -12.93
CA LEU A 80 3.80 -13.80 -13.31
C LEU A 80 5.13 -13.05 -13.13
N GLY A 81 5.16 -12.07 -12.22
CA GLY A 81 6.29 -11.19 -12.00
C GLY A 81 6.42 -10.06 -13.03
N GLY A 82 7.51 -9.31 -12.93
CA GLY A 82 7.79 -8.13 -13.74
C GLY A 82 9.09 -7.44 -13.30
N GLY A 83 9.22 -6.15 -13.60
CA GLY A 83 10.32 -5.31 -13.09
C GLY A 83 9.99 -4.67 -11.74
N GLY A 84 10.90 -3.84 -11.23
CA GLY A 84 10.70 -3.07 -9.99
C GLY A 84 10.51 -3.96 -8.75
N VAL A 85 9.59 -3.58 -7.86
CA VAL A 85 9.34 -4.32 -6.60
C VAL A 85 8.79 -5.72 -6.84
N ASP A 86 8.04 -5.93 -7.93
CA ASP A 86 7.49 -7.24 -8.32
C ASP A 86 8.62 -8.22 -8.64
N GLY A 87 9.56 -7.78 -9.51
CA GLY A 87 10.77 -8.54 -9.82
C GLY A 87 11.65 -8.81 -8.59
N ALA A 88 11.81 -7.81 -7.71
CA ALA A 88 12.57 -7.97 -6.47
C ALA A 88 11.95 -9.04 -5.55
N ILE A 89 10.62 -9.02 -5.39
CA ILE A 89 9.88 -10.00 -4.58
C ILE A 89 10.01 -11.40 -5.18
N HIS A 90 9.81 -11.55 -6.50
CA HIS A 90 9.97 -12.85 -7.17
C HIS A 90 11.40 -13.40 -7.08
N SER A 91 12.40 -12.53 -7.24
CA SER A 91 13.81 -12.92 -7.11
C SER A 91 14.14 -13.39 -5.69
N ALA A 92 13.68 -12.65 -4.68
CA ALA A 92 13.94 -12.96 -3.26
C ALA A 92 13.14 -14.16 -2.73
N ALA A 93 11.92 -14.39 -3.23
CA ALA A 93 11.09 -15.54 -2.85
C ALA A 93 11.54 -16.85 -3.50
N GLY A 94 12.24 -16.78 -4.63
CA GLY A 94 12.63 -17.94 -5.41
C GLY A 94 11.51 -18.47 -6.33
N PRO A 95 11.81 -19.50 -7.15
CA PRO A 95 10.93 -19.95 -8.24
C PRO A 95 9.57 -20.50 -7.77
N GLY A 96 9.47 -20.99 -6.53
CA GLY A 96 8.22 -21.51 -5.99
C GLY A 96 7.09 -20.48 -5.99
N LEU A 97 7.40 -19.20 -5.80
CA LEU A 97 6.40 -18.13 -5.86
C LEU A 97 5.75 -18.04 -7.23
N LEU A 98 6.54 -18.12 -8.30
CA LEU A 98 6.02 -18.07 -9.66
C LEU A 98 5.16 -19.30 -9.98
N ASP A 99 5.54 -20.47 -9.47
CA ASP A 99 4.77 -21.70 -9.66
C ASP A 99 3.38 -21.63 -9.00
N GLU A 100 3.27 -21.07 -7.80
CA GLU A 100 1.97 -20.84 -7.16
C GLU A 100 1.18 -19.73 -7.86
N CYS A 101 1.81 -18.62 -8.28
CA CYS A 101 1.14 -17.57 -9.04
C CYS A 101 0.47 -18.11 -10.32
N ARG A 102 1.08 -19.09 -11.00
CA ARG A 102 0.49 -19.74 -12.19
C ARG A 102 -0.83 -20.46 -11.90
N THR A 103 -1.10 -20.81 -10.64
CA THR A 103 -2.35 -21.47 -10.22
C THR A 103 -3.47 -20.49 -9.91
N LEU A 104 -3.18 -19.18 -9.90
CA LEU A 104 -4.13 -18.15 -9.48
C LEU A 104 -4.94 -17.54 -10.63
N ASP A 105 -4.64 -17.84 -11.89
CA ASP A 105 -5.32 -17.29 -13.07
C ASP A 105 -5.36 -15.75 -13.10
N GLY A 106 -4.23 -15.09 -12.82
CA GLY A 106 -4.10 -13.63 -12.85
C GLY A 106 -4.84 -12.90 -11.72
N CYS A 107 -5.01 -11.58 -11.81
CA CYS A 107 -5.78 -10.78 -10.85
C CYS A 107 -6.30 -9.51 -11.51
N ASP A 108 -7.55 -9.15 -11.21
CA ASP A 108 -8.17 -7.94 -11.75
C ASP A 108 -7.55 -6.68 -11.12
N THR A 109 -7.48 -5.61 -11.92
CA THR A 109 -7.09 -4.29 -11.42
C THR A 109 -8.03 -3.83 -10.30
N GLY A 110 -7.46 -3.41 -9.18
CA GLY A 110 -8.18 -2.99 -7.99
C GLY A 110 -8.46 -4.10 -6.97
N ASP A 111 -7.99 -5.31 -7.25
CA ASP A 111 -8.12 -6.48 -6.38
C ASP A 111 -6.74 -7.03 -5.95
N ALA A 112 -6.75 -8.07 -5.14
CA ALA A 112 -5.53 -8.77 -4.70
C ALA A 112 -5.73 -10.28 -4.52
N LYS A 113 -4.64 -11.04 -4.64
CA LYS A 113 -4.57 -12.49 -4.32
C LYS A 113 -3.41 -12.79 -3.40
N ILE A 114 -3.43 -13.94 -2.72
CA ILE A 114 -2.44 -14.29 -1.69
C ILE A 114 -1.75 -15.63 -2.01
N THR A 115 -0.46 -15.70 -1.70
CA THR A 115 0.42 -16.88 -1.88
C THR A 115 1.25 -17.14 -0.63
N ALA A 116 1.97 -18.27 -0.59
CA ALA A 116 3.07 -18.44 0.35
C ALA A 116 4.24 -17.50 0.01
N ALA A 117 5.11 -17.24 0.99
CA ALA A 117 6.25 -16.33 0.83
C ALA A 117 7.57 -17.00 0.42
N TYR A 118 7.64 -18.32 0.47
CA TYR A 118 8.82 -19.11 0.10
C TYR A 118 10.08 -18.68 0.87
N ASP A 119 11.12 -18.22 0.16
CA ASP A 119 12.41 -17.87 0.76
C ASP A 119 12.41 -16.48 1.41
N LEU A 120 11.32 -15.72 1.30
CA LEU A 120 11.18 -14.42 1.96
C LEU A 120 11.05 -14.56 3.48
N PRO A 121 11.51 -13.56 4.27
CA PRO A 121 11.38 -13.56 5.72
C PRO A 121 9.95 -13.31 6.25
N CYS A 122 9.02 -12.92 5.39
CA CYS A 122 7.60 -12.80 5.72
C CYS A 122 6.87 -14.14 5.57
N ARG A 123 5.63 -14.26 6.05
CA ARG A 123 4.88 -15.55 5.96
C ARG A 123 4.07 -15.67 4.67
N LYS A 124 3.60 -14.54 4.14
CA LYS A 124 2.70 -14.46 2.98
C LYS A 124 3.08 -13.31 2.05
N VAL A 125 2.83 -13.49 0.75
CA VAL A 125 2.85 -12.39 -0.22
C VAL A 125 1.42 -12.16 -0.70
N ILE A 126 0.97 -10.91 -0.64
CA ILE A 126 -0.30 -10.47 -1.20
C ILE A 126 0.01 -9.69 -2.47
N HIS A 127 -0.45 -10.18 -3.61
CA HIS A 127 -0.24 -9.59 -4.92
C HIS A 127 -1.43 -8.69 -5.25
N ALA A 128 -1.23 -7.38 -5.21
CA ALA A 128 -2.26 -6.40 -5.51
C ALA A 128 -2.00 -5.73 -6.87
N VAL A 129 -3.04 -5.62 -7.70
CA VAL A 129 -2.92 -5.04 -9.05
C VAL A 129 -3.46 -3.63 -9.04
N GLY A 130 -2.55 -2.66 -8.91
CA GLY A 130 -2.90 -1.24 -8.93
C GLY A 130 -3.27 -0.74 -10.33
N PRO A 131 -4.01 0.38 -10.45
CA PRO A 131 -4.36 0.93 -11.76
C PRO A 131 -3.15 1.58 -12.46
N VAL A 132 -3.15 1.52 -13.80
CA VAL A 132 -2.37 2.44 -14.64
C VAL A 132 -3.01 3.82 -14.56
N TYR A 133 -2.30 4.80 -13.98
CA TYR A 133 -2.91 6.05 -13.51
C TYR A 133 -3.61 6.83 -14.62
N PHE A 134 -2.95 7.12 -15.73
CA PHE A 134 -3.54 7.98 -16.77
C PHE A 134 -4.81 7.39 -17.38
N SER A 135 -4.85 6.08 -17.62
CA SER A 135 -6.04 5.39 -18.14
C SER A 135 -7.17 5.44 -17.12
N ALA A 136 -6.90 5.02 -15.88
CA ALA A 136 -7.91 4.99 -14.82
C ALA A 136 -8.36 6.40 -14.37
N LYS A 137 -7.51 7.43 -14.53
CA LYS A 137 -7.83 8.83 -14.25
C LYS A 137 -8.83 9.39 -15.26
N ARG A 138 -8.65 9.07 -16.56
CA ARG A 138 -9.58 9.45 -17.63
C ARG A 138 -10.98 8.89 -17.41
N GLU A 139 -11.06 7.69 -16.85
CA GLU A 139 -12.33 7.02 -16.51
C GLU A 139 -12.87 7.42 -15.13
N GLY A 140 -12.12 8.20 -14.34
CA GLY A 140 -12.53 8.62 -13.00
C GLY A 140 -12.49 7.51 -11.93
N VAL A 141 -11.88 6.36 -12.22
CA VAL A 141 -11.88 5.17 -11.33
C VAL A 141 -10.57 4.92 -10.57
N HIS A 142 -9.47 5.61 -10.93
CA HIS A 142 -8.13 5.47 -10.31
C HIS A 142 -8.13 5.35 -8.78
N ALA A 143 -8.76 6.28 -8.06
CA ALA A 143 -8.77 6.27 -6.60
C ALA A 143 -9.59 5.10 -6.02
N ARG A 144 -10.67 4.68 -6.69
CA ARG A 144 -11.50 3.52 -6.28
C ARG A 144 -10.69 2.23 -6.43
N LEU A 145 -10.02 2.04 -7.57
CA LEU A 145 -9.21 0.86 -7.84
C LEU A 145 -8.02 0.76 -6.89
N LEU A 146 -7.28 1.87 -6.72
CA LEU A 146 -6.16 1.87 -5.78
C LEU A 146 -6.62 1.60 -4.34
N ARG A 147 -7.74 2.19 -3.90
CA ARG A 147 -8.35 1.89 -2.60
C ARG A 147 -8.68 0.40 -2.46
N GLY A 148 -9.26 -0.20 -3.49
CA GLY A 148 -9.60 -1.63 -3.52
C GLY A 148 -8.40 -2.53 -3.25
N CYS A 149 -7.24 -2.19 -3.82
CA CYS A 149 -5.98 -2.91 -3.59
C CYS A 149 -5.62 -2.96 -2.10
N TYR A 150 -5.66 -1.81 -1.41
CA TYR A 150 -5.35 -1.73 0.02
C TYR A 150 -6.38 -2.47 0.87
N THR A 151 -7.68 -2.25 0.63
CA THR A 151 -8.73 -2.86 1.44
C THR A 151 -8.79 -4.37 1.26
N ARG A 152 -8.68 -4.88 0.03
CA ARG A 152 -8.64 -6.33 -0.22
C ARG A 152 -7.41 -6.96 0.41
N SER A 153 -6.25 -6.32 0.31
CA SER A 153 -5.03 -6.85 0.91
C SER A 153 -5.14 -6.98 2.43
N LEU A 154 -5.76 -5.99 3.10
CA LEU A 154 -6.02 -6.08 4.55
C LEU A 154 -7.02 -7.18 4.90
N ASP A 155 -8.07 -7.35 4.10
CA ASP A 155 -9.04 -8.43 4.28
C ASP A 155 -8.37 -9.81 4.14
N LEU A 156 -7.60 -10.03 3.05
CA LEU A 156 -6.84 -11.26 2.83
C LEU A 156 -5.86 -11.55 3.98
N ALA A 157 -5.17 -10.53 4.49
CA ALA A 157 -4.28 -10.68 5.62
C ALA A 157 -5.02 -11.20 6.86
N VAL A 158 -6.14 -10.58 7.23
CA VAL A 158 -6.94 -11.03 8.38
C VAL A 158 -7.53 -12.42 8.16
N GLU A 159 -8.04 -12.70 6.96
CA GLU A 159 -8.58 -14.02 6.55
C GLU A 159 -7.53 -15.13 6.69
N ASN A 160 -6.25 -14.80 6.54
CA ASN A 160 -5.13 -15.74 6.62
C ASN A 160 -4.37 -15.67 7.97
N GLY A 161 -4.92 -15.00 8.98
CA GLY A 161 -4.33 -14.92 10.32
C GLY A 161 -3.03 -14.11 10.37
N CYS A 162 -2.81 -13.21 9.41
CA CYS A 162 -1.76 -12.21 9.45
C CYS A 162 -2.19 -11.05 10.35
N ARG A 163 -1.33 -10.65 11.29
CA ARG A 163 -1.53 -9.53 12.20
C ARG A 163 -0.68 -8.32 11.82
N SER A 164 0.26 -8.49 10.89
CA SER A 164 1.10 -7.41 10.35
C SER A 164 1.20 -7.45 8.83
N VAL A 165 1.06 -6.29 8.18
CA VAL A 165 1.13 -6.14 6.72
C VAL A 165 2.03 -4.97 6.36
N ALA A 166 2.97 -5.18 5.44
CA ALA A 166 3.75 -4.11 4.84
C ALA A 166 3.33 -3.88 3.38
N PHE A 167 3.01 -2.63 3.03
CA PHE A 167 2.66 -2.23 1.68
C PHE A 167 3.86 -1.60 0.97
N SER A 168 4.17 -2.08 -0.24
CA SER A 168 4.96 -1.30 -1.19
C SER A 168 4.14 -0.10 -1.72
N CYS A 169 4.78 0.88 -2.35
CA CYS A 169 4.07 2.02 -2.95
C CYS A 169 3.37 1.62 -4.26
N LEU A 170 2.12 1.14 -4.14
CA LEU A 170 1.33 0.66 -5.27
C LEU A 170 1.11 1.76 -6.34
N SER A 171 1.29 1.38 -7.61
CA SER A 171 1.13 2.22 -8.81
C SER A 171 2.04 3.45 -8.97
N THR A 172 2.93 3.80 -8.03
CA THR A 172 3.76 5.03 -8.13
C THR A 172 5.04 4.88 -8.95
N GLY A 173 5.34 3.65 -9.40
CA GLY A 173 6.42 3.32 -10.32
C GLY A 173 5.99 3.44 -11.79
N VAL A 174 6.15 2.36 -12.56
CA VAL A 174 5.84 2.30 -14.00
C VAL A 174 4.39 2.69 -14.32
N TYR A 175 3.45 2.45 -13.41
CA TYR A 175 2.03 2.82 -13.58
C TYR A 175 1.74 4.32 -13.39
N GLY A 176 2.73 5.10 -12.96
CA GLY A 176 2.72 6.56 -13.05
C GLY A 176 1.77 7.30 -12.12
N TYR A 177 1.26 6.67 -11.06
CA TYR A 177 0.40 7.32 -10.08
C TYR A 177 1.20 8.39 -9.29
N PRO A 178 0.76 9.67 -9.25
CA PRO A 178 1.45 10.70 -8.48
C PRO A 178 1.56 10.33 -7.00
N SER A 179 2.76 10.41 -6.43
CA SER A 179 3.05 9.94 -5.07
C SER A 179 2.14 10.57 -4.00
N GLY A 180 1.82 11.87 -4.12
CA GLY A 180 0.89 12.55 -3.21
C GLY A 180 -0.54 12.00 -3.27
N GLU A 181 -1.12 11.91 -4.48
CA GLU A 181 -2.48 11.36 -4.65
C GLU A 181 -2.56 9.86 -4.25
N ALA A 182 -1.49 9.09 -4.52
CA ALA A 182 -1.41 7.69 -4.15
C ALA A 182 -1.31 7.51 -2.64
N ALA A 183 -0.44 8.25 -1.96
CA ALA A 183 -0.30 8.23 -0.51
C ALA A 183 -1.60 8.66 0.18
N GLU A 184 -2.27 9.71 -0.30
CA GLU A 184 -3.57 10.12 0.22
C GLU A 184 -4.61 8.98 0.12
N THR A 185 -4.65 8.29 -1.03
CA THR A 185 -5.57 7.17 -1.25
C THR A 185 -5.23 5.99 -0.33
N ALA A 186 -3.94 5.65 -0.20
CA ALA A 186 -3.44 4.57 0.65
C ALA A 186 -3.76 4.80 2.13
N ILE A 187 -3.39 5.98 2.66
CA ILE A 187 -3.63 6.37 4.06
C ILE A 187 -5.14 6.37 4.34
N GLY A 188 -5.94 6.97 3.45
CA GLY A 188 -7.39 6.99 3.59
C GLY A 188 -8.03 5.60 3.52
N ALA A 189 -7.49 4.68 2.72
CA ALA A 189 -7.98 3.30 2.64
C ALA A 189 -7.69 2.53 3.93
N VAL A 190 -6.45 2.59 4.43
CA VAL A 190 -6.04 1.93 5.69
C VAL A 190 -6.81 2.51 6.88
N LYS A 191 -6.93 3.84 6.98
CA LYS A 191 -7.72 4.49 8.02
C LYS A 191 -9.18 4.04 8.00
N GLY A 192 -9.82 4.11 6.83
CA GLY A 192 -11.22 3.71 6.68
C GLY A 192 -11.44 2.23 7.01
N TRP A 193 -10.50 1.36 6.66
CA TRP A 193 -10.55 -0.05 7.00
C TRP A 193 -10.45 -0.29 8.51
N LEU A 194 -9.54 0.40 9.20
CA LEU A 194 -9.38 0.32 10.66
C LEU A 194 -10.61 0.86 11.42
N GLU A 195 -11.29 1.87 10.88
CA GLU A 195 -12.49 2.45 11.48
C GLU A 195 -13.77 1.67 11.16
N GLY A 196 -13.81 0.96 10.03
CA GLY A 196 -15.01 0.29 9.54
C GLY A 196 -15.42 -0.95 10.34
N ASN A 197 -14.48 -1.59 11.05
CA ASN A 197 -14.77 -2.78 11.85
C ASN A 197 -13.75 -2.95 12.99
N GLU A 198 -14.18 -2.76 14.24
CA GLU A 198 -13.29 -2.84 15.41
C GLU A 198 -12.73 -4.24 15.65
N GLU A 199 -13.47 -5.29 15.30
CA GLU A 199 -12.99 -6.67 15.45
C GLU A 199 -11.84 -6.96 14.50
N ARG A 200 -11.98 -6.59 13.21
CA ARG A 200 -10.90 -6.72 12.22
C ARG A 200 -9.70 -5.84 12.58
N ALA A 201 -9.95 -4.60 13.01
CA ALA A 201 -8.91 -3.69 13.48
C ALA A 201 -8.19 -4.21 14.74
N GLY A 202 -8.89 -4.93 15.61
CA GLY A 202 -8.33 -5.61 16.77
C GLY A 202 -7.37 -6.75 16.40
N ARG A 203 -7.63 -7.45 15.29
CA ARG A 203 -6.75 -8.51 14.77
C ARG A 203 -5.49 -7.97 14.09
N MET A 204 -5.53 -6.75 13.56
CA MET A 204 -4.38 -6.10 12.91
C MET A 204 -3.52 -5.34 13.92
N GLU A 205 -2.29 -5.81 14.17
CA GLU A 205 -1.30 -5.15 15.03
C GLU A 205 -0.52 -4.05 14.32
N ARG A 206 -0.13 -4.27 13.06
CA ARG A 206 0.71 -3.31 12.34
C ARG A 206 0.41 -3.23 10.85
N VAL A 207 0.23 -2.01 10.35
CA VAL A 207 0.28 -1.69 8.92
C VAL A 207 1.49 -0.80 8.67
N VAL A 208 2.39 -1.26 7.80
CA VAL A 208 3.62 -0.56 7.45
C VAL A 208 3.49 -0.01 6.04
N PHE A 209 3.63 1.30 5.87
CA PHE A 209 3.89 1.89 4.56
C PHE A 209 5.39 1.84 4.29
N CYS A 210 5.81 0.90 3.44
CA CYS A 210 7.20 0.67 3.08
C CYS A 210 7.52 1.43 1.77
N ALA A 211 8.01 2.66 1.92
CA ALA A 211 8.54 3.42 0.81
C ALA A 211 9.88 2.86 0.35
N PHE A 212 10.18 3.02 -0.94
CA PHE A 212 11.49 2.71 -1.49
C PHE A 212 12.19 3.99 -1.97
N LEU A 213 11.48 4.79 -2.77
CA LEU A 213 11.95 6.08 -3.27
C LEU A 213 11.67 7.20 -2.29
N GLY A 214 12.58 8.18 -2.22
CA GLY A 214 12.41 9.34 -1.35
C GLY A 214 11.19 10.22 -1.69
N LYS A 215 10.71 10.20 -2.94
CA LYS A 215 9.49 10.93 -3.34
C LYS A 215 8.24 10.40 -2.65
N ASP A 216 8.15 9.07 -2.45
CA ASP A 216 7.00 8.44 -1.81
C ASP A 216 7.11 8.59 -0.30
N GLN A 217 8.31 8.43 0.27
CA GLN A 217 8.55 8.72 1.69
C GLN A 217 8.08 10.13 2.07
N ARG A 218 8.50 11.16 1.31
CA ARG A 218 8.09 12.54 1.57
C ARG A 218 6.58 12.74 1.48
N ALA A 219 5.93 12.11 0.51
CA ALA A 219 4.47 12.17 0.37
C ALA A 219 3.77 11.59 1.60
N TYR A 220 4.25 10.47 2.14
CA TYR A 220 3.74 9.91 3.39
C TYR A 220 4.05 10.79 4.61
N GLU A 221 5.27 11.32 4.74
CA GLU A 221 5.66 12.22 5.83
C GLU A 221 4.78 13.48 5.89
N GLU A 222 4.41 14.03 4.73
CA GLU A 222 3.54 15.19 4.62
C GLU A 222 2.07 14.88 5.00
N LEU A 223 1.57 13.72 4.56
CA LEU A 223 0.14 13.40 4.65
C LEU A 223 -0.25 12.65 5.92
N LEU A 224 0.59 11.74 6.43
CA LEU A 224 0.26 10.95 7.62
C LEU A 224 -0.16 11.82 8.82
N PRO A 225 0.53 12.92 9.17
CA PRO A 225 0.12 13.76 10.29
C PRO A 225 -1.22 14.47 10.11
N GLN A 226 -1.71 14.60 8.87
CA GLN A 226 -3.03 15.18 8.59
C GLN A 226 -4.16 14.20 8.89
N PHE A 227 -3.91 12.88 8.77
CA PHE A 227 -4.87 11.81 9.08
C PHE A 227 -4.71 11.27 10.50
N PHE A 228 -3.46 11.18 10.95
CA PHE A 228 -3.01 10.55 12.19
C PHE A 228 -2.12 11.51 12.99
N PRO A 229 -2.66 12.64 13.50
CA PRO A 229 -1.87 13.60 14.26
C PRO A 229 -1.29 12.96 15.53
N PRO A 230 -0.24 13.55 16.13
CA PRO A 230 0.26 13.10 17.43
C PRO A 230 -0.86 13.06 18.45
N ALA A 231 -0.84 12.07 19.34
CA ALA A 231 -1.73 12.09 20.50
C ALA A 231 -1.40 13.34 21.32
N VAL A 232 -2.39 14.19 21.57
CA VAL A 232 -2.24 15.29 22.51
C VAL A 232 -1.94 14.64 23.85
N ALA A 233 -0.77 14.90 24.44
CA ALA A 233 -0.53 14.54 25.82
C ALA A 233 -1.67 15.19 26.61
N GLU A 234 -2.46 14.41 27.35
CA GLU A 234 -3.44 14.98 28.26
C GLU A 234 -2.68 15.91 29.21
N GLN A 235 -2.70 17.21 28.90
CA GLN A 235 -2.42 18.22 29.88
C GLN A 235 -3.51 18.03 30.91
N ALA A 236 -3.12 17.57 32.09
CA ALA A 236 -3.96 17.57 33.26
C ALA A 236 -4.65 18.94 33.32
N ASP A 237 -5.95 18.95 33.07
CA ASP A 237 -6.81 20.13 33.10
C ASP A 237 -6.80 20.62 34.55
N GLY A 238 -5.83 21.48 34.87
CA GLY A 238 -5.74 22.25 36.09
C GLY A 238 -6.85 23.29 36.10
N LYS A 239 -8.10 22.84 36.19
CA LYS A 239 -9.22 23.69 36.61
C LYS A 239 -9.05 23.99 38.09
N VAL A 240 -8.38 25.11 38.36
CA VAL A 240 -8.50 25.85 39.61
C VAL A 240 -9.96 26.30 39.72
N LYS A 241 -10.75 25.56 40.50
CA LYS A 241 -12.04 26.04 41.00
C LYS A 241 -11.77 26.77 42.31
N VAL A 242 -11.88 28.09 42.27
CA VAL A 242 -11.91 28.95 43.46
C VAL A 242 -13.27 28.73 44.12
N GLU A 243 -13.30 28.04 45.26
CA GLU A 243 -14.41 28.15 46.22
C GLU A 243 -13.83 28.25 47.64
N GLU A 244 -14.14 29.39 48.25
CA GLU A 244 -13.88 29.76 49.63
C GLU A 244 -14.98 29.13 50.53
N SER A 245 -14.60 28.40 51.59
CA SER A 245 -14.96 28.78 52.97
C SER A 245 -14.63 27.70 54.02
N ALA A 246 -14.10 28.22 55.14
CA ALA A 246 -14.34 27.85 56.53
C ALA A 246 -13.94 26.45 57.07
N ALA A 247 -12.72 26.43 57.61
CA ALA A 247 -12.30 25.96 58.95
C ALA A 247 -13.10 24.85 59.68
N THR A 248 -12.37 23.83 60.13
CA THR A 248 -12.27 23.46 61.56
C THR A 248 -11.04 22.58 61.82
N ALA A 249 -10.44 22.80 62.99
CA ALA A 249 -9.17 22.25 63.44
C ALA A 249 -9.27 20.83 64.00
N GLY A 250 -8.17 20.08 63.90
CA GLY A 250 -7.90 18.84 64.63
C GLY A 250 -6.45 18.44 64.41
N ALA A 251 -5.65 18.51 65.48
CA ALA A 251 -4.25 18.10 65.54
C ALA A 251 -4.14 16.56 65.57
N ASP A 252 -3.04 16.02 65.03
CA ASP A 252 -2.19 15.04 65.72
C ASP A 252 -0.90 14.77 64.94
N GLU A 253 0.13 14.43 65.72
CA GLU A 253 1.57 14.44 65.44
C GLU A 253 2.13 13.21 64.70
N GLU A 254 3.34 13.42 64.15
CA GLU A 254 4.47 12.47 63.97
C GLU A 254 4.35 11.24 63.05
N SER A 255 5.18 11.21 62.00
CA SER A 255 6.43 10.44 62.03
C SER A 255 7.21 10.54 60.70
N GLU A 256 8.48 10.93 60.79
CA GLU A 256 9.47 10.77 59.74
C GLU A 256 10.09 9.36 59.81
N LYS A 257 10.24 8.68 58.67
CA LYS A 257 11.47 7.93 58.39
C LYS A 257 11.72 7.68 56.91
N SER A 258 13.00 7.72 56.62
CA SER A 258 13.75 7.80 55.38
C SER A 258 14.03 6.46 54.68
N LEU A 259 14.29 6.54 53.37
CA LEU A 259 15.24 5.75 52.53
C LEU A 259 14.87 4.26 52.30
N GLU A 260 15.02 3.63 51.12
CA GLU A 260 15.99 3.80 50.04
C GLU A 260 15.52 3.07 48.74
N GLU A 261 15.86 3.70 47.61
CA GLU A 261 16.25 3.21 46.27
C GLU A 261 15.90 1.81 45.74
N GLY A 262 15.41 1.83 44.49
CA GLY A 262 15.38 0.70 43.55
C GLY A 262 15.19 1.21 42.12
N ALA A 263 16.13 2.04 41.65
CA ALA A 263 16.17 2.55 40.28
C ALA A 263 16.49 1.42 39.29
N GLY A 264 15.47 0.89 38.64
CA GLY A 264 15.60 0.16 37.38
C GLY A 264 15.22 1.08 36.24
N GLU A 265 16.14 1.95 35.82
CA GLU A 265 16.00 2.72 34.58
C GLU A 265 15.99 1.73 33.40
N ALA A 266 14.81 1.34 32.96
CA ALA A 266 14.63 0.85 31.61
C ALA A 266 14.90 2.03 30.68
N GLN A 267 16.14 2.16 30.22
CA GLN A 267 16.48 3.03 29.10
C GLN A 267 15.58 2.63 27.92
N VAL A 268 14.56 3.45 27.65
CA VAL A 268 13.85 3.44 26.38
C VAL A 268 14.86 3.95 25.36
N THR A 269 15.64 3.03 24.79
CA THR A 269 16.48 3.33 23.63
C THR A 269 15.54 3.74 22.49
N LEU A 270 15.59 5.01 22.11
CA LEU A 270 14.85 5.52 20.96
C LEU A 270 15.17 4.65 19.72
N PRO A 271 14.17 4.22 18.95
CA PRO A 271 14.40 3.35 17.81
C PRO A 271 15.28 4.05 16.77
N VAL A 272 16.45 3.48 16.53
CA VAL A 272 17.34 3.90 15.43
C VAL A 272 16.66 3.50 14.11
N MET A 273 16.49 4.45 13.21
CA MET A 273 15.95 4.16 11.87
C MET A 273 16.89 3.18 11.15
N PRO A 274 16.36 2.15 10.48
CA PRO A 274 17.21 1.28 9.67
C PRO A 274 17.81 2.06 8.49
N ASP A 275 18.95 1.56 8.01
CA ASP A 275 19.70 2.20 6.93
C ASP A 275 18.86 2.27 5.65
N VAL A 276 18.91 3.44 4.99
CA VAL A 276 18.16 3.69 3.75
C VAL A 276 18.77 2.86 2.60
N PRO A 277 17.95 2.15 1.80
CA PRO A 277 18.44 1.46 0.61
C PRO A 277 19.14 2.42 -0.36
N THR A 278 20.33 2.06 -0.79
CA THR A 278 21.22 2.91 -1.61
C THR A 278 21.16 2.59 -3.11
N GLN A 279 20.52 1.49 -3.52
CA GLN A 279 20.41 1.05 -4.92
C GLN A 279 18.95 0.75 -5.26
N GLU A 280 18.43 1.33 -6.35
CA GLU A 280 17.14 0.93 -6.92
C GLU A 280 17.19 -0.56 -7.33
N PRO A 281 16.12 -1.36 -7.13
CA PRO A 281 16.11 -2.76 -7.54
C PRO A 281 16.33 -2.85 -9.05
N GLY A 282 17.54 -3.28 -9.43
CA GLY A 282 18.04 -3.25 -10.79
C GLY A 282 17.55 -4.43 -11.64
N GLU A 283 17.30 -4.14 -12.91
CA GLU A 283 17.07 -5.14 -13.97
C GLU A 283 18.41 -5.77 -14.38
N GLU A 284 18.75 -6.94 -13.87
CA GLU A 284 19.81 -7.77 -14.46
C GLU A 284 19.21 -8.91 -15.30
N GLY A 285 19.28 -8.76 -16.62
CA GLY A 285 19.32 -9.88 -17.57
C GLY A 285 18.00 -10.32 -18.23
N GLN A 286 17.54 -9.59 -19.25
CA GLN A 286 16.81 -10.16 -20.40
C GLN A 286 16.82 -9.22 -21.61
N PRO A 287 16.77 -9.73 -22.87
CA PRO A 287 17.12 -8.98 -24.07
C PRO A 287 16.01 -8.03 -24.54
N ASP A 288 16.42 -6.92 -25.15
CA ASP A 288 15.59 -5.81 -25.62
C ASP A 288 14.28 -6.23 -26.32
N ALA A 289 13.16 -5.73 -25.80
CA ALA A 289 11.90 -5.71 -26.53
C ALA A 289 12.03 -4.76 -27.74
N LYS A 290 11.99 -5.35 -28.95
CA LYS A 290 11.97 -4.62 -30.22
C LYS A 290 10.88 -3.56 -30.23
N LYS A 291 11.30 -2.30 -30.31
CA LYS A 291 10.49 -1.13 -30.66
C LYS A 291 9.77 -1.41 -31.99
N VAL A 292 8.46 -1.61 -31.95
CA VAL A 292 7.63 -1.67 -33.16
C VAL A 292 7.58 -0.25 -33.75
N ARG A 293 8.27 -0.05 -34.87
CA ARG A 293 8.14 1.13 -35.73
C ARG A 293 6.82 1.02 -36.50
N LEU A 294 5.92 1.98 -36.29
CA LEU A 294 4.86 2.28 -37.27
C LEU A 294 5.55 2.87 -38.50
N SER A 295 5.48 2.17 -39.63
CA SER A 295 6.00 2.63 -40.92
C SER A 295 4.94 3.45 -41.64
N ASP A 296 5.29 4.68 -41.99
CA ASP A 296 4.62 5.50 -42.99
C ASP A 296 4.76 4.90 -44.38
N SER A 297 3.64 4.73 -45.07
CA SER A 297 3.51 4.53 -46.52
C SER A 297 2.06 4.94 -46.86
N GLU A 298 1.72 5.82 -47.80
CA GLU A 298 2.35 6.17 -49.07
C GLU A 298 1.93 7.59 -49.48
N ALA A 299 2.87 8.37 -50.02
CA ALA A 299 2.58 9.57 -50.80
C ALA A 299 3.17 9.38 -52.20
N GLN A 300 2.31 9.28 -53.22
CA GLN A 300 2.41 9.95 -54.54
C GLN A 300 1.54 9.27 -55.60
N ARG A 301 0.54 9.99 -56.15
CA ARG A 301 0.53 10.49 -57.55
C ARG A 301 -0.83 11.05 -57.98
N GLY A 302 -0.78 12.23 -58.62
CA GLY A 302 -1.78 12.81 -59.54
C GLY A 302 -2.95 13.52 -58.85
N GLY A 303 -3.22 14.82 -59.00
CA GLY A 303 -3.02 15.72 -60.13
C GLY A 303 -4.34 15.88 -60.88
N GLY A 304 -5.11 16.95 -60.60
CA GLY A 304 -6.30 17.31 -61.40
C GLY A 304 -7.33 18.17 -60.67
N THR A 305 -7.36 19.45 -61.02
CA THR A 305 -8.39 20.44 -60.66
C THR A 305 -9.76 20.11 -61.27
N LYS A 306 -10.86 20.38 -60.55
CA LYS A 306 -12.06 21.09 -61.06
C LYS A 306 -13.23 21.22 -60.04
N THR A 307 -13.56 22.49 -59.79
CA THR A 307 -14.90 23.14 -59.71
C THR A 307 -15.99 22.64 -58.76
N ALA A 308 -16.49 23.61 -57.98
CA ALA A 308 -17.77 23.61 -57.29
C ALA A 308 -18.96 23.79 -58.24
N ARG A 309 -19.93 22.86 -58.19
CA ARG A 309 -21.40 23.07 -58.26
C ARG A 309 -22.06 21.71 -58.45
N GLU A 310 -22.73 21.19 -57.43
CA GLU A 310 -24.15 20.83 -57.54
C GLU A 310 -24.72 20.51 -56.16
N VAL A 311 -25.72 21.32 -55.79
CA VAL A 311 -26.60 21.13 -54.64
C VAL A 311 -27.79 20.33 -55.18
N GLY A 312 -28.08 19.17 -54.60
CA GLY A 312 -29.33 18.45 -54.88
C GLY A 312 -29.34 16.99 -54.44
N LYS A 313 -30.17 16.71 -53.42
CA LYS A 313 -30.63 15.38 -52.95
C LYS A 313 -29.62 14.49 -52.22
N VAL A 314 -29.60 14.59 -50.88
CA VAL A 314 -30.35 13.65 -50.00
C VAL A 314 -30.40 14.25 -48.59
N HIS A 315 -31.59 14.74 -48.23
CA HIS A 315 -32.04 14.85 -46.83
C HIS A 315 -33.06 13.72 -46.68
N GLU A 316 -32.63 12.60 -46.12
CA GLU A 316 -33.51 11.67 -45.42
C GLU A 316 -32.63 10.76 -44.55
N ALA A 317 -33.05 10.56 -43.30
CA ALA A 317 -32.47 9.70 -42.26
C ALA A 317 -31.36 10.30 -41.36
N GLU A 318 -31.69 11.39 -40.66
CA GLU A 318 -31.54 11.42 -39.20
C GLU A 318 -32.93 11.55 -38.56
N LYS A 319 -33.12 10.93 -37.39
CA LYS A 319 -34.35 10.83 -36.57
C LYS A 319 -35.41 9.81 -37.03
N VAL A 320 -35.32 8.60 -36.47
CA VAL A 320 -36.30 8.16 -35.45
C VAL A 320 -35.54 7.39 -34.37
N SER A 321 -35.36 8.07 -33.26
CA SER A 321 -35.16 7.49 -31.93
C SER A 321 -36.44 6.80 -31.48
N GLN A 322 -36.26 5.72 -30.72
CA GLN A 322 -37.09 5.38 -29.55
C GLN A 322 -38.60 5.24 -29.78
N GLU A 323 -39.06 4.00 -29.95
CA GLU A 323 -40.27 3.42 -29.33
C GLU A 323 -40.49 2.06 -30.01
N GLU A 324 -40.13 0.98 -29.32
CA GLU A 324 -40.52 -0.43 -29.52
C GLU A 324 -39.33 -1.35 -29.22
N LYS A 325 -39.10 -1.60 -27.93
CA LYS A 325 -38.69 -2.91 -27.38
C LYS A 325 -38.74 -2.85 -25.86
N VAL A 326 -39.93 -2.52 -25.36
CA VAL A 326 -40.40 -2.82 -24.02
C VAL A 326 -41.72 -3.58 -24.21
N SER A 327 -41.64 -4.88 -24.53
CA SER A 327 -42.81 -5.76 -24.56
C SER A 327 -42.47 -7.27 -24.56
N GLU A 328 -41.26 -7.67 -24.16
CA GLU A 328 -40.91 -9.09 -23.94
C GLU A 328 -40.21 -9.26 -22.59
N ALA A 329 -40.92 -8.93 -21.49
CA ALA A 329 -40.53 -9.35 -20.15
C ALA A 329 -41.69 -9.30 -19.13
N GLU A 330 -42.96 -9.48 -19.53
CA GLU A 330 -44.06 -9.72 -18.58
C GLU A 330 -45.07 -10.66 -19.24
N THR A 331 -44.83 -11.96 -19.13
CA THR A 331 -45.84 -13.04 -19.27
C THR A 331 -45.25 -14.38 -18.81
N VAL A 332 -44.66 -14.39 -17.60
CA VAL A 332 -44.44 -15.64 -16.84
C VAL A 332 -44.75 -15.32 -15.39
N GLY A 333 -46.04 -15.29 -15.05
CA GLY A 333 -46.45 -14.95 -13.69
C GLY A 333 -47.95 -14.86 -13.51
N GLU A 334 -48.74 -15.76 -14.08
CA GLU A 334 -50.14 -15.95 -13.69
C GLU A 334 -50.73 -17.22 -14.34
N ALA A 335 -50.29 -18.40 -13.89
CA ALA A 335 -50.97 -19.65 -14.23
C ALA A 335 -50.70 -20.79 -13.23
N GLU A 336 -50.58 -20.53 -11.93
CA GLU A 336 -50.67 -21.59 -10.91
C GLU A 336 -51.40 -21.10 -9.66
N ASN A 337 -52.69 -20.79 -9.81
CA ASN A 337 -53.62 -20.96 -8.69
C ASN A 337 -55.08 -21.11 -9.16
N SER A 338 -55.43 -22.32 -9.60
CA SER A 338 -56.84 -22.74 -9.73
C SER A 338 -56.93 -24.27 -9.84
N LYS A 339 -57.10 -24.92 -8.68
CA LYS A 339 -57.93 -26.11 -8.42
C LYS A 339 -57.84 -27.29 -9.41
N ALA A 340 -57.22 -28.38 -8.96
CA ALA A 340 -57.81 -29.73 -8.77
C ALA A 340 -56.71 -30.80 -8.75
#